data_AF-A0A533RU76-F1
#
_entry.id   AF-A0A533RU76-F1
#
_cell.length_a   1.000
_cell.length_b   1.000
_cell.length_c   1.000
_cell.angle_alpha   90.00
_cell.angle_beta   90.00
_cell.angle_gamma   90.00
#
_symmetry.space_group_name_H-M   'P 1'
#
loop_
_entity.id
_entity.type
_entity.pdbx_description
1 polymer ?
#
loop_
_entity_poly.entity_id
_entity_poly.type
_entity_poly.pdbx_seq_one_letter_code
_entity_poly.pdbx_strand_id
1 'polypeptide(L)'
;MPEAPVHAPGPRLTTRQKQALALVMENGTAGPSLISRELGVGISTAYRDLAALEEAGLIDADGGKRTLSDAGLSYLDNLTGTV
;
A
#
# COMPACT_ATOMS: atom_id res chain seq x y z
N MET A 1 16.91 27.70 8.97
CA MET A 1 15.99 26.81 9.71
C MET A 1 15.76 25.61 8.82
N PRO A 2 15.97 24.36 9.25
CA PRO A 2 15.62 23.22 8.42
C PRO A 2 14.10 23.17 8.30
N GLU A 3 13.65 23.12 7.07
CA GLU A 3 12.25 23.09 6.65
C GLU A 3 11.73 21.70 7.05
N ALA A 4 10.77 21.65 7.98
CA ALA A 4 10.14 20.39 8.35
C ALA A 4 9.58 19.74 7.07
N PRO A 5 9.72 18.41 6.87
CA PRO A 5 9.15 17.77 5.72
C PRO A 5 7.65 18.04 5.73
N VAL A 6 7.19 18.77 4.72
CA VAL A 6 5.77 19.01 4.53
C VAL A 6 5.19 17.65 4.14
N HIS A 7 4.70 16.93 5.15
CA HIS A 7 3.99 15.68 4.93
C HIS A 7 2.68 16.07 4.25
N ALA A 8 2.73 16.17 2.92
CA ALA A 8 1.54 16.32 2.10
C ALA A 8 0.55 15.25 2.59
N PRO A 9 -0.73 15.59 2.83
CA PRO A 9 -1.70 14.63 3.31
C PRO A 9 -1.77 13.52 2.27
N GLY A 10 -1.13 12.39 2.58
CA GLY A 10 -1.05 11.26 1.67
C GLY A 10 -2.46 10.79 1.29
N PRO A 11 -2.58 9.99 0.22
CA PRO A 11 -3.85 9.40 -0.19
C PRO A 11 -4.61 8.84 1.03
N ARG A 12 -5.89 9.23 1.18
CA ARG A 12 -6.73 8.77 2.30
C ARG A 12 -7.16 7.34 2.03
N LEU A 13 -6.30 6.40 2.40
CA LEU A 13 -6.59 4.98 2.32
C LEU A 13 -7.55 4.56 3.42
N THR A 14 -8.47 3.66 3.06
CA THR A 14 -9.28 2.92 4.03
C THR A 14 -8.40 1.98 4.85
N THR A 15 -8.87 1.55 6.03
CA THR A 15 -8.15 0.58 6.88
C THR A 15 -7.74 -0.67 6.10
N ARG A 16 -8.64 -1.17 5.23
CA ARG A 16 -8.38 -2.36 4.42
C ARG A 16 -7.25 -2.14 3.40
N GLN A 17 -7.24 -1.00 2.73
CA GLN A 17 -6.16 -0.65 1.80
C GLN A 17 -4.81 -0.48 2.50
N LYS A 18 -4.80 0.10 3.72
CA LYS A 18 -3.60 0.19 4.54
C LYS A 18 -3.07 -1.20 4.93
N GLN A 19 -3.95 -2.10 5.31
CA GLN A 19 -3.58 -3.50 5.60
C GLN A 19 -3.06 -4.21 4.34
N ALA A 20 -3.68 -4.00 3.18
CA ALA A 20 -3.19 -4.54 1.92
C ALA A 20 -1.78 -4.03 1.57
N LEU A 21 -1.54 -2.74 1.78
CA LEU A 21 -0.23 -2.11 1.57
C LEU A 21 0.83 -2.67 2.54
N ALA A 22 0.48 -2.84 3.82
CA ALA A 22 1.36 -3.46 4.80
C ALA A 22 1.71 -4.91 4.41
N LEU A 23 0.74 -5.70 3.95
CA LEU A 23 0.97 -7.06 3.46
C LEU A 23 1.93 -7.10 2.26
N VAL A 24 1.84 -6.12 1.35
CA VAL A 24 2.78 -6.00 0.22
C VAL A 24 4.19 -5.76 0.73
N MET A 25 4.37 -4.87 1.72
CA MET A 25 5.66 -4.60 2.34
C MET A 25 6.24 -5.83 3.05
N GLU A 26 5.42 -6.53 3.85
CA GLU A 26 5.84 -7.71 4.61
C GLU A 26 6.23 -8.89 3.70
N ASN A 27 5.54 -9.05 2.57
CA ASN A 27 5.79 -10.15 1.63
C ASN A 27 6.72 -9.75 0.46
N GLY A 28 7.07 -8.47 0.33
CA GLY A 28 7.80 -7.87 -0.81
C GLY A 28 6.99 -7.76 -2.10
N THR A 29 6.25 -8.81 -2.47
CA THR A 29 5.30 -8.81 -3.60
C THR A 29 3.95 -9.36 -3.17
N ALA A 30 2.87 -8.70 -3.60
CA ALA A 30 1.52 -9.20 -3.37
C ALA A 30 0.68 -9.20 -4.64
N GLY A 31 -0.14 -10.23 -4.79
CA GLY A 31 -1.19 -10.31 -5.79
C GLY A 31 -2.58 -10.26 -5.16
N PRO A 32 -3.65 -10.09 -5.97
CA PRO A 32 -5.03 -10.10 -5.49
C PRO A 32 -5.38 -11.33 -4.66
N SER A 33 -4.83 -12.49 -5.01
CA SER A 33 -5.06 -13.75 -4.30
C SER A 33 -4.47 -13.76 -2.88
N LEU A 34 -3.29 -13.15 -2.69
CA LEU A 34 -2.65 -13.05 -1.38
C LEU A 34 -3.46 -12.10 -0.49
N ILE A 35 -3.78 -10.91 -0.99
CA ILE A 35 -4.60 -9.94 -0.26
C ILE A 35 -6.00 -10.48 0.07
N SER A 36 -6.62 -11.19 -0.86
CA SER A 36 -7.91 -11.86 -0.67
C SER A 36 -7.86 -12.85 0.48
N ARG A 37 -6.82 -13.69 0.52
CA ARG A 37 -6.64 -14.71 1.55
C ARG A 37 -6.33 -14.11 2.92
N GLU A 38 -5.43 -13.13 2.98
CA GLU A 38 -4.99 -12.55 4.25
C GLU A 38 -6.03 -11.58 4.84
N LEU A 39 -6.72 -10.80 4.02
CA LEU A 39 -7.78 -9.88 4.48
C LEU A 39 -9.18 -10.52 4.53
N GLY A 40 -9.33 -11.77 4.08
CA GLY A 40 -10.60 -12.47 4.05
C GLY A 40 -11.64 -11.82 3.13
N VAL A 41 -11.20 -11.11 2.08
CA VAL A 41 -12.08 -10.44 1.11
C VAL A 41 -12.11 -11.18 -0.21
N GLY A 42 -13.14 -10.95 -1.04
CA GLY A 42 -13.20 -11.54 -2.38
C GLY A 42 -12.05 -11.06 -3.28
N ILE A 43 -11.59 -11.90 -4.21
CA ILE A 43 -10.52 -11.59 -5.17
C ILE A 43 -10.80 -10.28 -5.94
N SER A 44 -12.05 -10.04 -6.34
CA SER A 44 -12.43 -8.80 -7.03
C SER A 44 -12.28 -7.56 -6.13
N THR A 45 -12.54 -7.69 -4.83
CA THR A 45 -12.35 -6.60 -3.86
C THR A 45 -10.86 -6.34 -3.64
N ALA A 46 -10.08 -7.39 -3.43
CA ALA A 46 -8.63 -7.31 -3.31
C ALA A 46 -7.98 -6.69 -4.55
N TYR A 47 -8.45 -7.06 -5.75
CA TYR A 47 -7.98 -6.46 -7.00
C TYR A 47 -8.26 -4.96 -7.05
N ARG A 48 -9.47 -4.53 -6.67
CA ARG A 48 -9.86 -3.11 -6.63
C ARG A 48 -9.05 -2.32 -5.60
N ASP A 49 -8.82 -2.90 -4.42
CA ASP A 49 -8.03 -2.22 -3.38
C ASP A 49 -6.58 -2.05 -3.84
N LEU A 50 -5.98 -3.09 -4.41
CA LEU A 50 -4.64 -3.01 -4.99
C LEU A 50 -4.58 -2.04 -6.18
N ALA A 51 -5.57 -2.03 -7.08
CA ALA A 51 -5.63 -1.07 -8.17
C ALA A 51 -5.70 0.37 -7.64
N ALA A 52 -6.46 0.62 -6.57
CA ALA A 52 -6.52 1.95 -5.94
C ALA A 52 -5.19 2.36 -5.28
N LEU A 53 -4.43 1.41 -4.72
CA LEU A 53 -3.07 1.66 -4.20
C LEU A 53 -2.08 1.98 -5.32
N GLU A 54 -2.24 1.32 -6.47
CA GLU A 54 -1.45 1.52 -7.67
C GLU A 54 -1.73 2.89 -8.31
N GLU A 55 -3.01 3.26 -8.44
CA GLU A 55 -3.44 4.60 -8.87
C GLU A 55 -2.97 5.71 -7.92
N ALA A 56 -2.83 5.40 -6.63
CA ALA A 56 -2.27 6.31 -5.63
C ALA A 56 -0.73 6.39 -5.68
N GLY A 57 -0.07 5.61 -6.54
CA GLY A 57 1.39 5.56 -6.69
C GLY A 57 2.12 4.88 -5.53
N LEU A 58 1.41 4.14 -4.67
CA LEU A 58 1.98 3.50 -3.48
C LEU A 58 2.53 2.09 -3.75
N ILE A 59 2.06 1.47 -4.82
CA ILE A 59 2.55 0.19 -5.32
C ILE A 59 2.71 0.27 -6.82
N ASP A 60 3.64 -0.52 -7.34
CA ASP A 60 3.89 -0.66 -8.77
C ASP A 60 3.55 -2.08 -9.21
N ALA A 61 3.04 -2.25 -10.42
CA ALA A 61 2.63 -3.54 -10.96
C ALA A 61 3.66 -4.02 -12.00
N ASP A 62 4.64 -4.79 -11.55
CA ASP A 62 5.64 -5.41 -12.44
C ASP A 62 5.26 -6.86 -12.77
N GLY A 63 4.98 -7.15 -14.04
CA GLY A 63 4.76 -8.51 -14.54
C GLY A 63 3.59 -9.29 -13.90
N GLY A 64 2.60 -8.60 -13.31
CA GLY A 64 1.44 -9.22 -12.67
C GLY A 64 1.54 -9.42 -11.15
N LYS A 65 2.66 -9.04 -10.54
CA LYS A 65 2.80 -8.91 -9.09
C LYS A 65 2.91 -7.43 -8.73
N ARG A 66 2.42 -7.05 -7.55
CA ARG A 66 2.55 -5.68 -7.08
C ARG A 66 3.62 -5.57 -6.03
N THR A 67 4.53 -4.63 -6.22
CA THR A 67 5.65 -4.28 -5.33
C THR A 67 5.40 -2.95 -4.67
N LEU A 68 5.94 -2.76 -3.47
CA LEU A 68 5.87 -1.48 -2.78
C LEU A 68 6.72 -0.44 -3.52
N SER A 69 6.18 0.77 -3.74
CA SER A 69 6.98 1.91 -4.25
C SER A 69 7.63 2.68 -3.10
N ASP A 70 8.58 3.56 -3.41
CA ASP A 70 9.17 4.50 -2.43
C ASP A 70 8.10 5.36 -1.72
N ALA A 71 7.05 5.75 -2.45
CA ALA A 71 5.93 6.50 -1.87
C ALA A 71 5.09 5.64 -0.94
N GLY A 72 4.87 4.36 -1.28
CA GLY A 72 4.20 3.39 -0.40
C GLY A 72 4.97 3.14 0.89
N LEU A 73 6.30 3.01 0.79
CA LEU A 73 7.19 2.86 1.93
C LEU A 73 7.11 4.08 2.84
N SER A 74 7.27 5.29 2.27
CA SER A 74 7.18 6.55 3.00
C SER A 74 5.81 6.72 3.66
N TYR A 75 4.73 6.29 3.00
CA TYR A 75 3.38 6.35 3.55
C TYR A 75 3.23 5.43 4.77
N LEU A 76 3.75 4.20 4.70
CA LEU A 76 3.69 3.25 5.80
C LEU A 76 4.58 3.68 6.97
N ASP A 77 5.75 4.24 6.70
CA ASP A 77 6.65 4.82 7.70
C ASP A 77 5.92 5.94 8.48
N ASN A 78 5.29 6.85 7.75
CA ASN A 78 4.45 7.91 8.33
C ASN A 78 3.24 7.39 9.10
N LEU A 79 2.64 6.28 8.66
CA LEU A 79 1.49 5.67 9.33
C LEU A 79 1.89 4.92 10.61
N THR A 80 3.05 4.25 10.59
CA THR A 80 3.54 3.41 11.69
C THR A 80 4.36 4.20 12.70
N GLY A 81 4.81 5.41 12.34
CA GLY A 81 5.31 6.41 13.27
C GLY A 81 6.43 5.88 14.17
N THR A 82 7.45 5.27 13.56
CA THR A 82 8.66 4.90 14.30
C THR A 82 9.63 6.07 14.28
N VAL A 83 9.57 6.86 15.37
CA VAL A 83 10.59 7.71 16.03
C VAL A 83 11.71 8.38 15.24
#